data_AF-A0A7W9BFW0-F1
#
_entry.id   AF-A0A7W9BFW0-F1
#
_cell.length_a   1.000
_cell.length_b   1.000
_cell.length_c   1.000
_cell.angle_alpha   90.00
_cell.angle_beta   90.00
_cell.angle_gamma   90.00
#
_symmetry.space_group_name_H-M   'P 1'
#
loop_
_entity.id
_entity.type
_entity.pdbx_description
1 polymer ?
#
loop_
_entity_poly.entity_id
_entity_poly.type
_entity_poly.pdbx_seq_one_letter_code
_entity_poly.pdbx_strand_id
1 'polypeptide(L)' 'MIAIGCLLLVILPIVGLVLGGLVAGPVGGRWGALIGFGIALIVSLFTGYALVRLRRPR' A
#
# COMPACT_ATOMS: atom_id res chain seq x y z
N MET A 1 6.36 15.27 -4.43
CA MET A 1 5.53 14.92 -3.26
C MET A 1 4.59 13.76 -3.57
N ILE A 2 3.84 13.79 -4.69
CA ILE A 2 2.97 12.69 -5.13
C ILE A 2 3.77 11.41 -5.49
N ALA A 3 4.93 11.54 -6.13
CA ALA A 3 5.73 10.39 -6.57
C ALA A 3 6.23 9.46 -5.45
N ILE A 4 6.51 9.99 -4.24
CA ILE A 4 7.01 9.17 -3.11
C ILE A 4 5.89 8.30 -2.54
N GLY A 5 4.66 8.84 -2.42
CA GLY A 5 3.50 8.05 -2.01
C GLY A 5 3.14 6.98 -3.03
N CYS A 6 3.23 7.29 -4.32
CA CYS A 6 3.03 6.32 -5.41
C CYS A 6 4.10 5.23 -5.43
N LEU A 7 5.37 5.54 -5.15
CA LEU A 7 6.42 4.53 -5.02
C LEU A 7 6.15 3.62 -3.83
N LEU A 8 5.76 4.18 -2.67
CA LEU A 8 5.47 3.40 -1.47
C LEU A 8 4.27 2.47 -1.67
N LEU A 9 3.25 2.95 -2.40
CA LEU A 9 2.08 2.19 -2.85
C LEU A 9 2.41 0.96 -3.69
N VAL A 10 3.51 0.99 -4.44
CA VAL A 10 3.93 -0.10 -5.34
C VAL A 10 4.93 -1.02 -4.65
N ILE A 11 5.85 -0.47 -3.84
CA ILE A 11 6.87 -1.26 -3.15
C ILE A 11 6.25 -2.15 -2.08
N LEU A 12 5.28 -1.66 -1.30
CA LEU A 12 4.65 -2.43 -0.23
C LEU A 12 3.93 -3.71 -0.72
N PRO A 13 3.10 -3.68 -1.78
CA PRO A 13 2.47 -4.89 -2.31
C PRO A 13 3.47 -5.82 -3.00
N ILE A 14 4.54 -5.30 -3.64
CA ILE A 14 5.61 -6.15 -4.18
C ILE A 14 6.32 -6.91 -3.06
N VAL A 15 6.66 -6.23 -1.97
CA VAL A 15 7.29 -6.86 -0.79
C VAL A 15 6.34 -7.87 -0.14
N GLY A 16 5.05 -7.53 -0.01
CA GLY A 16 4.03 -8.45 0.51
C GLY A 16 3.81 -9.68 -0.37
N LEU A 17 3.89 -9.53 -1.69
CA LEU A 17 3.78 -10.64 -2.65
C LEU A 17 5.01 -11.55 -2.58
N VAL A 18 6.22 -10.98 -2.51
CA VAL A 18 7.47 -11.75 -2.39
C VAL A 18 7.54 -12.49 -1.05
N LEU A 19 7.27 -11.80 0.06
CA LEU A 19 7.27 -12.43 1.39
C LEU A 19 6.16 -13.47 1.55
N GLY A 20 4.94 -13.18 1.06
CA GLY A 20 3.84 -14.16 1.08
C GLY A 20 4.11 -15.38 0.21
N GLY A 21 4.74 -15.18 -0.95
CA GLY A 21 5.14 -16.26 -1.86
C GLY A 21 6.23 -17.16 -1.27
N LEU A 22 7.18 -16.58 -0.54
CA LEU A 22 8.25 -17.31 0.14
C LEU A 22 7.73 -18.15 1.32
N VAL A 23 6.71 -17.68 2.04
CA VAL A 23 6.21 -18.37 3.25
C VAL A 23 5.20 -19.48 2.92
N ALA A 24 4.31 -19.27 1.95
CA ALA A 24 3.20 -20.20 1.69
C ALA A 24 2.98 -20.53 0.19
N GLY A 25 4.01 -20.35 -0.64
CA GLY A 25 3.98 -20.70 -2.05
C GLY A 25 2.99 -19.85 -2.86
N PRO A 26 2.45 -20.36 -3.98
CA PRO A 26 1.59 -19.58 -4.89
C PRO A 26 0.31 -19.04 -4.22
N VAL A 27 -0.23 -19.81 -3.27
CA VAL A 27 -1.41 -19.41 -2.49
C VAL A 27 -1.03 -18.30 -1.51
N GLY A 28 0.09 -18.45 -0.80
CA GLY A 28 0.66 -17.43 0.07
C GLY A 28 0.95 -16.11 -0.64
N GLY A 29 1.49 -16.17 -1.86
CA GLY A 29 1.76 -14.99 -2.68
C GLY A 29 0.49 -14.23 -3.06
N ARG A 30 -0.59 -14.94 -3.40
CA ARG A 30 -1.90 -14.32 -3.70
C ARG A 30 -2.49 -13.61 -2.49
N TRP A 31 -2.47 -14.25 -1.32
CA TRP A 31 -2.96 -13.64 -0.08
C TRP A 31 -2.07 -12.49 0.38
N GLY A 32 -0.75 -12.64 0.29
CA GLY A 32 0.22 -11.59 0.59
C GLY A 32 0.08 -10.36 -0.31
N ALA A 33 -0.17 -10.57 -1.61
CA ALA A 33 -0.44 -9.51 -2.56
C ALA A 33 -1.75 -8.77 -2.24
N LEU A 34 -2.82 -9.51 -1.90
CA LEU A 34 -4.12 -8.93 -1.58
C LEU A 34 -4.05 -8.08 -0.31
N ILE A 35 -3.39 -8.58 0.73
CA ILE A 35 -3.20 -7.87 2.00
C ILE A 35 -2.28 -6.67 1.81
N GLY A 36 -1.17 -6.82 1.08
CA GLY A 36 -0.25 -5.73 0.76
C GLY A 36 -0.92 -4.61 -0.03
N PHE A 37 -1.79 -4.95 -0.99
CA PHE A 37 -2.58 -3.99 -1.76
C PHE A 37 -3.63 -3.28 -0.89
N GLY A 38 -4.31 -4.01 0.00
CA GLY A 38 -5.26 -3.43 0.95
C GLY A 38 -4.62 -2.40 1.87
N ILE A 39 -3.45 -2.71 2.43
CA ILE A 39 -2.69 -1.79 3.30
C ILE A 39 -2.25 -0.55 2.50
N ALA A 40 -1.76 -0.74 1.27
CA ALA A 40 -1.34 0.34 0.40
C ALA A 40 -2.51 1.32 0.10
N LEU A 41 -3.71 0.80 -0.17
CA LEU A 41 -4.93 1.60 -0.35
C LEU A 41 -5.29 2.39 0.90
N ILE A 42 -5.25 1.77 2.08
CA ILE A 42 -5.58 2.44 3.36
C ILE A 42 -4.61 3.60 3.61
N VAL A 43 -3.30 3.37 3.45
CA VAL A 43 -2.27 4.41 3.63
C VAL A 43 -2.48 5.57 2.65
N SER A 44 -2.89 5.27 1.43
CA SER A 44 -3.15 6.29 0.40
C SER A 44 -4.40 7.11 0.69
N LEU A 45 -5.49 6.47 1.11
CA LEU A 45 -6.67 7.19 1.58
C LEU A 45 -6.34 8.06 2.79
N PHE A 46 -5.57 7.54 3.76
CA PHE A 46 -5.21 8.29 4.95
C PHE A 46 -4.34 9.51 4.62
N THR A 47 -3.38 9.36 3.71
CA THR A 47 -2.51 10.45 3.25
C THR A 47 -3.30 11.50 2.47
N GLY A 48 -4.20 11.07 1.57
CA GLY A 48 -5.11 11.97 0.87
C GLY A 48 -6.05 12.71 1.81
N TYR A 49 -6.60 12.01 2.81
CA TYR A 49 -7.47 12.60 3.83
C TYR A 49 -6.72 13.62 4.70
N ALA A 50 -5.50 13.30 5.13
CA ALA A 50 -4.65 14.22 5.88
C ALA A 50 -4.31 15.48 5.07
N LEU A 51 -3.99 15.33 3.78
CA LEU A 51 -3.74 16.43 2.86
C LEU A 51 -4.99 17.30 2.64
N VAL A 52 -6.16 16.70 2.44
CA VAL A 52 -7.43 17.43 2.30
C VAL A 52 -7.78 18.16 3.59
N ARG A 53 -7.54 17.53 4.75
CA ARG A 53 -7.75 18.15 6.07
C ARG A 53 -6.81 19.32 6.32
N LEU A 54 -5.56 19.24 5.87
CA LEU A 54 -4.58 20.34 5.91
C LEU A 54 -4.86 21.43 4.87
N ARG A 55 -5.46 21.07 3.73
CA ARG A 55 -5.82 22.00 2.65
C ARG A 55 -7.15 22.71 2.85
N ARG A 56 -8.00 22.30 3.80
CA ARG A 56 -9.18 23.09 4.15
C ARG A 56 -8.67 24.45 4.66
N PRO A 57 -8.84 25.54 3.89
CA PRO A 57 -8.44 26.85 4.36
C PRO A 57 -9.28 27.16 5.60
N ARG A 58 -8.61 27.67 6.65
CA ARG A 58 -9.30 28.39 7.71
C ARG A 58 -10.07 29.56 7.10
#